data_AF-A0AA95H4B9-F1
#
_entry.id   AF-A0AA95H4B9-F1
#
_cell.length_a   1.000
_cell.length_b   1.000
_cell.length_c   1.000
_cell.angle_alpha   90.00
_cell.angle_beta   90.00
_cell.angle_gamma   90.00
#
_symmetry.space_group_name_H-M   'P 1'
#
loop_
_entity.id
_entity.type
_entity.pdbx_description
1 polymer ?
#
loop_
_entity_poly.entity_id
_entity_poly.type
_entity_poly.pdbx_seq_one_letter_code
_entity_poly.pdbx_strand_id
1 'polypeptide(L)'
;MDAETLRLLITGTTGVSGAVFGSLVVGLLNRATARETRKASEDSESLAWTRAQDANRETWLRDERKRTHMAFFEVVADLMVVAASHPGQARASEWPQEYWVQNTEVYSRGSRLLTEMQLLCEPATYNAAGRMFGAKIRLAEMISQNPKSVSPPGTFDPETDMIMLNVELTEAGYLAQIRKELAIPGEVPSVPSPAAP
;
A
#
# COMPACT_ATOMS: atom_id res chain seq x y z
N MET A 1 -77.80 -28.59 40.97
CA MET A 1 -76.53 -28.43 40.24
C MET A 1 -75.43 -28.74 41.25
N ASP A 2 -74.74 -29.87 41.10
CA ASP A 2 -73.86 -30.42 42.13
C ASP A 2 -72.53 -29.67 42.25
N ALA A 3 -72.02 -29.58 43.49
CA ALA A 3 -70.77 -28.89 43.82
C ALA A 3 -69.56 -29.46 43.06
N GLU A 4 -69.60 -30.73 42.66
CA GLU A 4 -68.58 -31.37 41.83
C GLU A 4 -68.53 -30.84 40.39
N THR A 5 -69.69 -30.53 39.80
CA THR A 5 -69.76 -29.96 38.44
C THR A 5 -69.18 -28.55 38.40
N LEU A 6 -69.38 -27.76 39.46
CA LEU A 6 -68.89 -26.39 39.57
C LEU A 6 -67.36 -26.33 39.78
N ARG A 7 -66.80 -27.27 40.55
CA ARG A 7 -65.33 -27.43 40.66
C ARG A 7 -64.70 -27.80 39.32
N LEU A 8 -65.28 -28.76 38.60
CA LEU A 8 -64.79 -29.18 37.28
C LEU A 8 -64.80 -28.04 36.25
N LEU A 9 -65.83 -27.18 36.29
CA LEU A 9 -65.95 -26.02 35.40
C LEU A 9 -64.89 -24.94 35.73
N ILE A 10 -64.64 -24.69 37.02
CA ILE A 10 -63.58 -23.76 37.47
C ILE A 10 -62.18 -24.31 37.13
N THR A 11 -61.91 -25.61 37.37
CA THR A 11 -60.59 -26.19 37.05
C THR A 11 -60.35 -26.24 35.53
N GLY A 12 -61.37 -26.57 34.75
CA GLY A 12 -61.29 -26.57 33.29
C GLY A 12 -61.05 -25.18 32.68
N THR A 13 -61.76 -24.16 33.17
CA THR A 13 -61.56 -22.76 32.72
C THR A 13 -60.22 -22.19 33.14
N THR A 14 -59.72 -22.53 34.33
CA THR A 14 -58.41 -22.10 34.82
C THR A 14 -57.28 -22.73 33.99
N GLY A 15 -57.39 -24.02 33.63
CA GLY A 15 -56.40 -24.72 32.82
C GLY A 15 -56.30 -24.17 31.38
N VAL A 16 -57.44 -23.88 30.74
CA VAL A 16 -57.45 -23.27 29.40
C VAL A 16 -56.90 -21.84 29.43
N SER A 17 -57.28 -21.06 30.43
CA SER A 17 -56.79 -19.67 30.59
C SER A 17 -55.28 -19.63 30.83
N GLY A 18 -54.74 -20.56 31.64
CA GLY A 18 -53.30 -20.71 31.87
C GLY A 18 -52.53 -21.09 30.60
N ALA A 19 -53.08 -21.98 29.77
CA ALA A 19 -52.47 -22.38 28.51
C ALA A 19 -52.44 -21.23 27.48
N VAL A 20 -53.52 -20.46 27.37
CA VAL A 20 -53.58 -19.28 26.48
C VAL A 20 -52.58 -18.22 26.95
N PHE A 21 -52.53 -17.91 28.24
CA PHE A 21 -51.61 -16.92 28.79
C PHE A 21 -50.14 -17.37 28.63
N GLY A 22 -49.84 -18.64 28.89
CA GLY A 22 -48.53 -19.24 28.67
C GLY A 22 -48.08 -19.14 27.21
N SER A 23 -48.98 -19.41 26.25
CA SER A 23 -48.68 -19.30 24.81
C SER A 23 -48.40 -17.86 24.38
N LEU A 24 -49.11 -16.88 24.95
CA LEU A 24 -48.90 -15.45 24.68
C LEU A 24 -47.55 -14.97 25.21
N VAL A 25 -47.19 -15.36 26.44
CA VAL A 25 -45.89 -14.98 27.05
C VAL A 25 -44.74 -15.60 26.26
N VAL A 26 -44.81 -16.89 25.91
CA VAL A 26 -43.80 -17.55 25.08
C VAL A 26 -43.71 -16.92 23.69
N GLY A 27 -44.85 -16.56 23.09
CA GLY A 27 -44.88 -15.84 21.80
C GLY A 27 -44.22 -14.47 21.85
N LEU A 28 -44.41 -13.71 22.94
CA LEU A 28 -43.76 -12.42 23.16
C LEU A 28 -42.26 -12.56 23.40
N LEU A 29 -41.84 -13.55 24.19
CA LEU A 29 -40.43 -13.86 24.43
C LEU A 29 -39.73 -14.27 23.13
N ASN A 30 -40.33 -15.15 22.33
CA ASN A 30 -39.80 -15.55 21.02
C ASN A 30 -39.71 -14.37 20.05
N ARG A 31 -40.64 -13.42 20.12
CA ARG A 31 -40.60 -12.23 19.27
C ARG A 31 -39.52 -11.24 19.71
N ALA A 32 -39.26 -11.13 21.01
CA ALA A 32 -38.18 -10.32 21.55
C ALA A 32 -36.81 -10.90 21.17
N THR A 33 -36.60 -12.20 21.38
CA THR A 33 -35.36 -12.89 21.00
C THR A 33 -35.16 -12.92 19.47
N ALA A 34 -36.22 -13.07 18.68
CA ALA A 34 -36.14 -12.96 17.22
C ALA A 34 -35.76 -11.55 16.73
N ARG A 35 -36.11 -10.49 17.46
CA ARG A 35 -35.69 -9.12 17.15
C ARG A 35 -34.23 -8.87 17.53
N GLU A 36 -33.82 -9.34 18.71
CA GLU A 36 -32.42 -9.22 19.17
C GLU A 36 -31.45 -10.01 18.27
N THR A 37 -31.83 -11.22 17.87
CA THR A 37 -31.03 -12.03 16.93
C THR A 37 -30.94 -11.41 15.55
N ARG A 38 -32.03 -10.80 15.04
CA ARG A 38 -31.99 -10.04 13.78
C ARG A 38 -31.07 -8.83 13.88
N LYS A 39 -31.19 -8.04 14.95
CA LYS A 39 -30.33 -6.87 15.16
C LYS A 39 -28.86 -7.27 15.31
N ALA A 40 -28.57 -8.33 16.06
CA ALA A 40 -27.22 -8.87 16.18
C ALA A 40 -26.68 -9.40 14.84
N SER A 41 -27.53 -9.99 14.00
CA SER A 41 -27.17 -10.40 12.64
C SER A 41 -26.84 -9.19 11.75
N GLU A 42 -27.68 -8.16 11.75
CA GLU A 42 -27.47 -6.91 10.99
C GLU A 42 -26.19 -6.18 11.45
N ASP A 43 -25.96 -6.11 12.76
CA ASP A 43 -24.74 -5.53 13.34
C ASP A 43 -23.51 -6.37 12.96
N SER A 44 -23.61 -7.71 12.97
CA SER A 44 -22.49 -8.58 12.56
C SER A 44 -22.17 -8.47 11.06
N GLU A 45 -23.20 -8.31 10.22
CA GLU A 45 -23.05 -8.19 8.77
C GLU A 45 -22.44 -6.83 8.41
N SER A 46 -22.89 -5.74 9.05
CA SER A 46 -22.30 -4.41 8.85
C SER A 46 -20.84 -4.33 9.30
N LEU A 47 -20.48 -4.98 10.42
CA LEU A 47 -19.10 -5.09 10.87
C LEU A 47 -18.25 -5.94 9.92
N ALA A 48 -18.79 -7.07 9.44
CA ALA A 48 -18.10 -7.90 8.46
C ALA A 48 -17.87 -7.16 7.13
N TRP A 49 -18.87 -6.42 6.66
CA TRP A 49 -18.78 -5.58 5.47
C TRP A 49 -17.72 -4.49 5.64
N THR A 50 -17.70 -3.79 6.77
CA THR A 50 -16.71 -2.74 7.05
C THR A 50 -15.28 -3.31 7.05
N ARG A 51 -15.06 -4.45 7.72
CA ARG A 51 -13.75 -5.14 7.69
C ARG A 51 -13.34 -5.55 6.29
N ALA A 52 -14.29 -6.04 5.48
CA ALA A 52 -14.02 -6.39 4.09
C ALA A 52 -13.66 -5.17 3.24
N GLN A 53 -14.34 -4.03 3.44
CA GLN A 53 -14.01 -2.76 2.79
C GLN A 53 -12.61 -2.27 3.18
N ASP A 54 -12.28 -2.32 4.46
CA ASP A 54 -10.97 -1.91 4.96
C ASP A 54 -9.85 -2.82 4.40
N ALA A 55 -10.05 -4.14 4.38
CA ALA A 55 -9.11 -5.09 3.80
C ALA A 55 -8.92 -4.87 2.27
N ASN A 56 -10.00 -4.62 1.55
CA ASN A 56 -9.95 -4.30 0.12
C ASN A 56 -9.21 -2.98 -0.13
N ARG A 57 -9.48 -1.96 0.69
CA ARG A 57 -8.80 -0.66 0.61
C ARG A 57 -7.31 -0.79 0.88
N GLU A 58 -6.91 -1.56 1.88
CA GLU A 58 -5.50 -1.79 2.19
C GLU A 58 -4.77 -2.51 1.05
N THR A 59 -5.43 -3.52 0.46
CA THR A 59 -4.91 -4.24 -0.71
C THR A 59 -4.74 -3.30 -1.90
N TRP A 60 -5.75 -2.48 -2.19
CA TRP A 60 -5.68 -1.48 -3.25
C TRP A 60 -4.54 -0.47 -3.05
N LEU A 61 -4.37 0.05 -1.82
CA LEU A 61 -3.28 0.97 -1.48
C LEU A 61 -1.90 0.31 -1.66
N ARG A 62 -1.77 -0.98 -1.31
CA ARG A 62 -0.53 -1.74 -1.52
C ARG A 62 -0.21 -1.88 -3.00
N ASP A 63 -1.21 -2.23 -3.81
CA ASP A 63 -1.04 -2.39 -5.26
C ASP A 63 -0.75 -1.06 -5.96
N GLU A 64 -1.39 0.03 -5.53
CA GLU A 64 -1.12 1.38 -6.03
C GLU A 64 0.33 1.77 -5.73
N ARG A 65 0.78 1.62 -4.47
CA ARG A 65 2.19 1.87 -4.10
C ARG A 65 3.16 1.08 -4.97
N LYS A 66 2.91 -0.21 -5.15
CA LYS A 66 3.75 -1.07 -6.01
C LYS A 66 3.81 -0.54 -7.44
N ARG A 67 2.67 -0.16 -8.03
CA ARG A 67 2.62 0.45 -9.36
C ARG A 67 3.41 1.75 -9.42
N THR A 68 3.25 2.64 -8.44
CA THR A 68 4.00 3.89 -8.37
C THR A 68 5.51 3.66 -8.26
N HIS A 69 5.96 2.70 -7.44
CA HIS A 69 7.38 2.35 -7.34
C HIS A 69 7.94 1.83 -8.68
N MET A 70 7.21 0.95 -9.37
CA MET A 70 7.64 0.43 -10.67
C MET A 70 7.73 1.54 -11.72
N ALA A 71 6.70 2.38 -11.83
CA ALA A 71 6.71 3.52 -12.74
C ALA A 71 7.87 4.49 -12.43
N PHE A 72 8.20 4.68 -11.16
CA PHE A 72 9.32 5.52 -10.76
C PHE A 72 10.67 4.93 -11.19
N PHE A 73 10.87 3.62 -11.09
CA PHE A 73 12.07 2.97 -11.61
C PHE A 73 12.18 3.10 -13.13
N GLU A 74 11.07 2.98 -13.87
CA GLU A 74 11.03 3.18 -15.32
C GLU A 74 11.48 4.61 -15.69
N VAL A 75 10.99 5.64 -14.99
CA VAL A 75 11.42 7.02 -15.22
C VAL A 75 12.91 7.22 -14.94
N VAL A 76 13.42 6.62 -13.87
CA VAL A 76 14.85 6.70 -13.54
C VAL A 76 15.70 6.00 -14.62
N ALA A 77 15.23 4.89 -15.16
CA ALA A 77 15.90 4.22 -16.27
C ALA A 77 15.88 5.09 -17.54
N ASP A 78 14.73 5.65 -17.90
CA ASP A 78 14.58 6.55 -19.06
C ASP A 78 15.50 7.77 -18.94
N LEU A 79 15.63 8.35 -17.75
CA LEU A 79 16.55 9.46 -17.49
C LEU A 79 17.99 9.09 -17.85
N MET A 80 18.43 7.89 -17.48
CA MET A 80 19.77 7.40 -17.78
C MET A 80 19.96 7.09 -19.27
N VAL A 81 18.94 6.56 -19.94
CA VAL A 81 18.95 6.30 -21.39
C VAL A 81 19.07 7.59 -22.19
N VAL A 82 18.27 8.60 -21.83
CA VAL A 82 18.30 9.93 -22.44
C VAL A 82 19.71 10.51 -22.31
N ALA A 83 20.27 10.53 -21.10
CA ALA A 83 21.63 11.03 -20.86
C ALA A 83 22.71 10.29 -21.67
N ALA A 84 22.63 8.96 -21.76
CA ALA A 84 23.59 8.15 -22.49
C ALA A 84 23.48 8.28 -24.02
N SER A 85 22.32 8.67 -24.54
CA SER A 85 22.08 8.79 -26.00
C SER A 85 22.68 10.05 -26.61
N HIS A 86 23.02 11.05 -25.77
CA HIS A 86 23.56 12.34 -26.23
C HIS A 86 24.86 12.73 -25.49
N PRO A 87 25.92 11.91 -25.61
CA PRO A 87 27.19 12.14 -24.94
C PRO A 87 27.94 13.34 -25.52
N GLY A 88 28.42 14.24 -24.66
CA GLY A 88 29.42 15.27 -25.03
C GLY A 88 28.85 16.62 -25.43
N GLN A 89 27.57 16.85 -25.18
CA GLN A 89 26.97 18.17 -25.34
C GLN A 89 27.10 18.93 -24.01
N ALA A 90 28.18 19.72 -23.92
CA ALA A 90 28.58 20.39 -22.69
C ALA A 90 27.60 21.48 -22.25
N ARG A 91 26.76 21.97 -23.16
CA ARG A 91 25.77 23.02 -22.88
C ARG A 91 24.40 22.61 -23.37
N ALA A 92 23.40 22.94 -22.57
CA ALA A 92 22.01 22.67 -22.91
C ALA A 92 21.59 23.37 -24.23
N SER A 93 22.23 24.49 -24.60
CA SER A 93 22.03 25.17 -25.89
C SER A 93 22.49 24.36 -27.12
N GLU A 94 23.29 23.32 -26.93
CA GLU A 94 23.80 22.44 -27.99
C GLU A 94 22.89 21.22 -28.19
N TRP A 95 21.87 21.07 -27.35
CA TRP A 95 20.96 19.95 -27.39
C TRP A 95 19.94 20.10 -28.53
N PRO A 96 19.70 19.03 -29.33
CA PRO A 96 18.59 19.00 -30.26
C PRO A 96 17.27 19.29 -29.54
N GLN A 97 16.35 19.98 -30.20
CA GLN A 97 15.05 20.32 -29.61
C GLN A 97 14.27 19.07 -29.14
N GLU A 98 14.40 17.95 -29.85
CA GLU A 98 13.80 16.67 -29.48
C GLU A 98 14.32 16.15 -28.13
N TYR A 99 15.61 16.35 -27.85
CA TYR A 99 16.22 15.97 -26.58
C TYR A 99 15.68 16.81 -25.42
N TRP A 100 15.52 18.11 -25.63
CA TRP A 100 14.91 19.00 -24.64
C TRP A 100 13.50 18.55 -24.26
N VAL A 101 12.70 18.19 -25.25
CA VAL A 101 11.33 17.71 -25.04
C VAL A 101 11.35 16.39 -24.25
N GLN A 102 12.14 15.41 -24.69
CA GLN A 102 12.24 14.12 -24.01
C GLN A 102 12.75 14.26 -22.57
N ASN A 103 13.79 15.05 -22.35
CA ASN A 103 14.36 15.23 -21.03
C ASN A 103 13.36 15.93 -20.09
N THR A 104 12.71 16.99 -20.57
CA THR A 104 11.66 17.71 -19.81
C THR A 104 10.49 16.79 -19.48
N GLU A 105 10.07 15.93 -20.41
CA GLU A 105 9.02 14.94 -20.18
C GLU A 105 9.42 13.96 -19.06
N VAL A 106 10.63 13.41 -19.11
CA VAL A 106 11.17 12.51 -18.07
C VAL A 106 11.21 13.21 -16.70
N TYR A 107 11.72 14.44 -16.63
CA TYR A 107 11.72 15.23 -15.39
C TYR A 107 10.32 15.46 -14.84
N SER A 108 9.40 15.90 -15.70
CA SER A 108 8.02 16.19 -15.29
C SER A 108 7.30 14.95 -14.77
N ARG A 109 7.51 13.80 -15.42
CA ARG A 109 6.95 12.51 -15.02
C ARG A 109 7.55 12.05 -13.69
N GLY A 110 8.87 12.21 -13.50
CA GLY A 110 9.55 11.91 -12.25
C GLY A 110 9.05 12.77 -11.09
N SER A 111 8.92 14.09 -11.30
CA SER A 111 8.36 14.99 -10.29
C SER A 111 6.91 14.65 -9.94
N ARG A 112 6.08 14.29 -10.92
CA ARG A 112 4.69 13.86 -10.67
C ARG A 112 4.64 12.60 -9.82
N LEU A 113 5.45 11.59 -10.16
CA LEU A 113 5.53 10.34 -9.39
C LEU A 113 6.03 10.58 -7.97
N LEU A 114 6.97 11.51 -7.76
CA LEU A 114 7.39 11.91 -6.42
C LEU A 114 6.23 12.53 -5.62
N THR A 115 5.38 13.35 -6.24
CA THR A 115 4.17 13.87 -5.59
C THR A 115 3.16 12.76 -5.27
N GLU A 116 2.96 11.81 -6.16
CA GLU A 116 2.10 10.64 -5.92
C GLU A 116 2.64 9.79 -4.74
N MET A 117 3.95 9.56 -4.70
CA MET A 117 4.62 8.88 -3.58
C MET A 117 4.48 9.61 -2.26
N GLN A 118 4.48 10.94 -2.26
CA GLN A 118 4.26 11.74 -1.06
C GLN A 118 2.87 11.48 -0.44
N LEU A 119 1.87 11.17 -1.26
CA LEU A 119 0.51 10.89 -0.83
C LEU A 119 0.30 9.42 -0.43
N LEU A 120 1.01 8.51 -1.10
CA LEU A 120 0.76 7.06 -1.00
C LEU A 120 1.75 6.34 -0.08
N CYS A 121 2.99 6.83 0.05
CA CYS A 121 4.08 6.12 0.72
C CYS A 121 4.44 6.72 2.08
N GLU A 122 5.23 5.96 2.86
CA GLU A 122 5.84 6.51 4.07
C GLU A 122 6.78 7.68 3.73
N PRO A 123 6.88 8.72 4.59
CA PRO A 123 7.79 9.84 4.37
C PRO A 123 9.25 9.41 4.16
N ALA A 124 9.69 8.33 4.81
CA ALA A 124 11.04 7.79 4.63
C ALA A 124 11.28 7.29 3.20
N THR A 125 10.29 6.61 2.61
CA THR A 125 10.33 6.08 1.24
C THR A 125 10.31 7.19 0.22
N TYR A 126 9.40 8.16 0.34
CA TYR A 126 9.36 9.33 -0.54
C TYR A 126 10.68 10.12 -0.49
N ASN A 127 11.22 10.37 0.71
CA ASN A 127 12.49 11.07 0.85
C ASN A 127 13.67 10.29 0.24
N ALA A 128 13.66 8.96 0.34
CA ALA A 128 14.66 8.11 -0.30
C ALA A 128 14.54 8.13 -1.82
N ALA A 129 13.33 8.07 -2.36
CA ALA A 129 13.06 8.23 -3.79
C ALA A 129 13.58 9.58 -4.30
N GLY A 130 13.28 10.67 -3.59
CA GLY A 130 13.76 12.01 -3.94
C GLY A 130 15.29 12.12 -3.97
N ARG A 131 15.98 11.51 -3.00
CA ARG A 131 17.46 11.46 -3.00
C ARG A 131 18.01 10.66 -4.18
N MET A 132 17.43 9.49 -4.48
CA MET A 132 17.84 8.66 -5.61
C MET A 132 17.62 9.40 -6.93
N PHE A 133 16.46 10.04 -7.11
CA PHE A 133 16.16 10.83 -8.31
C PHE A 133 17.17 11.96 -8.48
N GLY A 134 17.42 12.74 -7.43
CA GLY A 134 18.41 13.82 -7.46
C GLY A 134 19.85 13.34 -7.71
N ALA A 135 20.21 12.14 -7.27
CA ALA A 135 21.51 11.54 -7.56
C ALA A 135 21.62 11.11 -9.04
N LYS A 136 20.56 10.49 -9.58
CA LYS A 136 20.51 10.05 -10.99
C LYS A 136 20.49 11.23 -11.96
N ILE A 137 19.86 12.34 -11.59
CA ILE A 137 19.92 13.61 -12.34
C ILE A 137 21.36 14.11 -12.46
N ARG A 138 22.09 14.17 -11.34
CA ARG A 138 23.50 14.59 -11.36
C ARG A 138 24.38 13.66 -12.18
N LEU A 139 24.13 12.35 -12.09
CA LEU A 139 24.84 11.37 -12.91
C LEU A 139 24.51 11.56 -14.41
N ALA A 140 23.25 11.79 -14.76
CA ALA A 140 22.82 12.09 -16.13
C ALA A 140 23.49 13.36 -16.67
N GLU A 141 23.55 14.42 -15.89
CA GLU A 141 24.25 15.66 -16.23
C GLU A 141 25.75 15.41 -16.46
N MET A 142 26.41 14.66 -15.56
CA MET A 142 27.82 14.30 -15.69
C MET A 142 28.09 13.50 -16.98
N ILE A 143 27.28 12.48 -17.27
CA ILE A 143 27.40 11.68 -18.51
C ILE A 143 27.23 12.56 -19.76
N SER A 144 26.27 13.48 -19.73
CA SER A 144 26.01 14.38 -20.87
C SER A 144 27.16 15.36 -21.10
N GLN A 145 27.77 15.89 -20.04
CA GLN A 145 28.83 16.90 -20.11
C GLN A 145 30.21 16.28 -20.39
N ASN A 146 30.51 15.12 -19.82
CA ASN A 146 31.80 14.46 -19.90
C ASN A 146 31.64 12.96 -20.20
N PRO A 147 31.29 12.57 -21.43
CA PRO A 147 31.04 11.17 -21.76
C PRO A 147 32.29 10.28 -21.69
N LYS A 148 33.49 10.90 -21.66
CA LYS A 148 34.78 10.22 -21.48
C LYS A 148 35.21 10.11 -20.01
N SER A 149 34.54 10.81 -19.07
CA SER A 149 34.86 10.76 -17.64
C SER A 149 34.20 9.61 -16.91
N VAL A 150 33.33 8.84 -17.57
CA VAL A 150 32.98 7.49 -17.09
C VAL A 150 34.24 6.64 -17.28
N SER A 151 35.15 6.78 -16.33
CA SER A 151 36.46 6.17 -16.29
C SER A 151 36.37 4.68 -16.64
N PRO A 152 37.24 4.16 -17.52
CA PRO A 152 37.39 2.71 -17.65
C PRO A 152 37.72 2.11 -16.26
N PRO A 153 37.29 0.87 -15.99
CA PRO A 153 37.52 0.24 -14.69
C PRO A 153 39.01 0.27 -14.34
N GLY A 154 39.36 0.98 -13.25
CA GLY A 154 40.73 1.10 -12.74
C GLY A 154 41.34 2.51 -12.78
N THR A 155 40.69 3.52 -13.40
CA THR A 155 41.12 4.92 -13.28
C THR A 155 40.28 5.67 -12.26
N PHE A 156 40.90 6.03 -11.13
CA PHE A 156 40.26 6.80 -10.06
C PHE A 156 40.03 8.25 -10.52
N ASP A 157 38.76 8.64 -10.64
CA ASP A 157 38.36 10.03 -10.82
C ASP A 157 37.48 10.41 -9.61
N PRO A 158 38.01 11.19 -8.65
CA PRO A 158 37.34 11.45 -7.37
C PRO A 158 35.92 12.01 -7.51
N GLU A 159 35.66 12.81 -8.55
CA GLU A 159 34.35 13.43 -8.79
C GLU A 159 33.34 12.41 -9.31
N THR A 160 33.72 11.65 -10.36
CA THR A 160 32.89 10.57 -10.92
C THR A 160 32.63 9.47 -9.89
N ASP A 161 33.66 9.05 -9.16
CA ASP A 161 33.55 7.98 -8.15
C ASP A 161 32.64 8.37 -6.99
N MET A 162 32.67 9.64 -6.56
CA MET A 162 31.76 10.17 -5.54
C MET A 162 30.30 10.23 -6.01
N ILE A 163 30.06 10.60 -7.27
CA ILE A 163 28.71 10.62 -7.86
C ILE A 163 28.17 9.19 -7.96
N MET A 164 28.97 8.26 -8.48
CA MET A 164 28.61 6.84 -8.59
C MET A 164 28.30 6.22 -7.23
N LEU A 165 29.16 6.45 -6.23
CA LEU A 165 28.93 5.99 -4.86
C LEU A 165 27.65 6.58 -4.27
N ASN A 166 27.37 7.86 -4.48
CA ASN A 166 26.13 8.48 -4.00
C ASN A 166 24.89 7.89 -4.68
N VAL A 167 24.97 7.56 -5.97
CA VAL A 167 23.89 6.86 -6.69
C VAL A 167 23.65 5.47 -6.09
N GLU A 168 24.70 4.68 -5.89
CA GLU A 168 24.59 3.34 -5.30
C GLU A 168 24.00 3.37 -3.88
N LEU A 169 24.47 4.30 -3.03
CA LEU A 169 23.99 4.45 -1.66
C LEU A 169 22.52 4.90 -1.62
N THR A 170 22.13 5.82 -2.48
CA THR A 170 20.74 6.32 -2.53
C THR A 170 19.78 5.28 -3.11
N GLU A 171 20.21 4.51 -4.11
CA GLU A 171 19.46 3.40 -4.70
C GLU A 171 19.28 2.26 -3.69
N ALA A 172 20.36 1.81 -3.05
CA ALA A 172 20.30 0.80 -2.00
C ALA A 172 19.42 1.25 -0.83
N GLY A 173 19.55 2.51 -0.41
CA GLY A 173 18.72 3.11 0.63
C GLY A 173 17.23 3.12 0.26
N TYR A 174 16.90 3.43 -0.99
CA TYR A 174 15.52 3.43 -1.48
C TYR A 174 14.94 2.01 -1.59
N LEU A 175 15.69 1.05 -2.13
CA LEU A 175 15.29 -0.35 -2.20
C LEU A 175 15.03 -0.96 -0.82
N ALA A 176 15.85 -0.59 0.18
CA ALA A 176 15.64 -1.01 1.56
C ALA A 176 14.31 -0.49 2.13
N GLN A 177 13.94 0.77 1.83
CA GLN A 177 12.65 1.33 2.25
C GLN A 177 11.47 0.65 1.55
N ILE A 178 11.56 0.43 0.23
CA ILE A 178 10.51 -0.28 -0.52
C ILE A 178 10.29 -1.68 0.05
N ARG A 179 11.38 -2.42 0.34
CA ARG A 179 11.28 -3.76 0.92
C ARG A 179 10.58 -3.74 2.28
N LYS A 180 10.87 -2.74 3.12
CA LYS A 180 10.22 -2.57 4.42
C LYS A 180 8.74 -2.23 4.27
N GLU A 181 8.42 -1.30 3.36
CA GLU A 181 7.05 -0.81 3.15
C GLU A 181 6.13 -1.83 2.48
N LEU A 182 6.67 -2.64 1.57
CA LEU A 182 5.93 -3.69 0.86
C LEU A 182 6.00 -5.06 1.56
N ALA A 183 6.69 -5.18 2.69
CA ALA A 183 6.75 -6.42 3.44
C ALA A 183 5.34 -6.84 3.90
N ILE A 184 4.99 -8.09 3.65
CA ILE A 184 3.75 -8.69 4.17
C ILE A 184 3.95 -8.91 5.67
N PRO A 185 3.03 -8.49 6.55
CA PRO A 185 3.09 -8.84 7.97
C PRO A 185 3.07 -10.37 8.11
N GLY A 186 4.22 -10.98 8.43
CA GLY A 186 4.37 -12.43 8.55
C GLY A 186 5.53 -13.04 7.76
N GLU A 187 6.05 -12.37 6.73
CA GLU A 187 7.30 -12.75 6.06
C GLU A 187 8.50 -12.15 6.80
N VAL A 188 8.78 -12.66 8.01
CA VAL A 188 10.13 -12.53 8.55
C VAL A 188 10.97 -13.54 7.77
N PRO A 189 12.00 -13.13 7.00
CA PRO A 189 12.94 -14.10 6.47
C PRO A 189 13.55 -14.81 7.68
N SER A 190 13.25 -16.11 7.81
CA SER A 190 13.86 -16.96 8.82
C SER A 190 15.37 -16.88 8.60
N VAL A 191 16.06 -16.10 9.43
CA VAL A 191 17.51 -16.13 9.52
C VAL A 191 17.86 -17.61 9.81
N PRO A 192 18.63 -18.29 8.94
CA PRO A 192 19.06 -19.64 9.25
C PRO A 192 19.81 -19.57 10.57
N SER A 193 19.25 -20.23 11.59
CA SER A 193 19.89 -20.38 12.88
C SER A 193 21.29 -20.96 12.62
N PRO A 194 22.38 -20.29 13.05
CA PRO A 194 23.70 -20.84 12.88
C PRO A 194 23.72 -22.19 13.58
N ALA A 195 24.00 -23.25 12.81
CA ALA A 195 24.16 -24.59 13.34
C ALA A 195 25.14 -24.50 14.52
N ALA A 196 24.64 -24.81 15.72
CA ALA A 196 25.45 -24.82 16.91
C ALA A 196 26.57 -25.86 16.73
N PRO A 197 27.82 -25.54 17.12
CA PRO A 197 28.97 -26.43 17.00
C PRO A 197 28.83 -27.70 17.86
#